data_AF-A0A1I7RP13-F1
#
_entry.id   AF-A0A1I7RP13-F1
#
_cell.length_a   1.000
_cell.length_b   1.000
_cell.length_c   1.000
_cell.angle_alpha   90.00
_cell.angle_beta   90.00
_cell.angle_gamma   90.00
#
_symmetry.space_group_name_H-M   'P 1'
#
loop_
_entity.id
_entity.type
_entity.pdbx_description
1 polymer ?
#
loop_
_entity_poly.entity_id
_entity_poly.type
_entity_poly.pdbx_seq_one_letter_code
_entity_poly.pdbx_strand_id
1 'polypeptide(L)'
;MTHICGGNGTESAYKYGKPTLTCTARFSSAGSTHTWSIDSLLPAFMFVVVRSQLQHLGAEIRLVADFCPQVRCNGEIALMFTMLQSAYIQICKERSNP
;
A
#
# COMPACT_ATOMS: atom_id res chain seq x y z
N MET A 1 -31.78 3.66 8.24
CA MET A 1 -31.02 4.84 7.79
C MET A 1 -29.66 4.38 7.28
N THR A 2 -29.65 3.72 6.12
CA THR A 2 -28.43 3.27 5.44
C THR A 2 -28.13 4.28 4.34
N HIS A 3 -27.15 5.14 4.57
CA HIS A 3 -26.72 6.11 3.58
C HIS A 3 -25.80 5.39 2.58
N ILE A 4 -26.39 4.92 1.47
CA ILE A 4 -25.65 4.42 0.31
C ILE A 4 -25.07 5.65 -0.39
N CYS A 5 -23.76 5.86 -0.30
CA CYS A 5 -23.09 6.87 -1.11
C CYS A 5 -23.01 6.35 -2.55
N GLY A 6 -23.74 7.02 -3.44
CA GLY A 6 -23.87 6.67 -4.85
C GLY A 6 -22.52 6.68 -5.58
N GLY A 7 -22.33 5.66 -6.42
CA GLY A 7 -21.26 5.62 -7.39
C GLY A 7 -21.61 6.50 -8.59
N ASN A 8 -20.65 7.33 -8.99
CA ASN A 8 -20.54 7.79 -10.37
C ASN A 8 -19.19 7.30 -10.89
N GLY A 9 -19.23 6.37 -11.85
CA GLY A 9 -18.08 5.96 -12.61
C GLY A 9 -17.62 7.10 -13.51
N THR A 10 -16.50 7.70 -13.14
CA THR A 10 -15.66 8.44 -14.09
C THR A 10 -14.24 7.94 -13.87
N GLU A 11 -13.71 7.32 -14.92
CA GLU A 11 -12.34 6.85 -15.11
C GLU A 11 -11.33 7.89 -14.59
N SER A 12 -10.96 7.79 -13.32
CA SER A 12 -9.90 8.59 -12.74
C SER A 12 -8.58 7.92 -13.11
N ALA A 13 -8.07 8.28 -14.30
CA ALA A 13 -6.68 8.09 -14.63
C ALA A 13 -5.85 8.74 -13.50
N TYR A 14 -5.24 7.90 -12.67
CA TYR A 14 -4.42 8.32 -11.53
C TYR A 14 -3.30 9.25 -12.02
N LYS A 15 -3.56 10.55 -12.00
CA LYS A 15 -2.56 11.61 -12.22
C LYS A 15 -1.81 11.88 -10.92
N TYR A 16 -1.20 10.86 -10.33
CA TYR A 16 -0.04 11.13 -9.48
C TYR A 16 1.09 11.51 -10.43
N GLY A 17 1.47 12.79 -10.41
CA GLY A 17 2.54 13.34 -11.24
C GLY A 17 3.74 12.41 -11.21
N LYS A 18 4.25 12.04 -12.39
CA LYS A 18 5.29 11.03 -12.58
C LYS A 18 6.42 11.28 -11.58
N PRO A 19 6.52 10.51 -10.48
CA PRO A 19 7.75 10.51 -9.74
C PRO A 19 8.67 9.71 -10.63
N THR A 20 9.62 10.37 -11.29
CA THR A 20 10.78 9.73 -11.90
C THR A 20 11.63 9.15 -10.78
N LEU A 21 11.09 8.13 -10.09
CA LEU A 21 11.80 7.27 -9.17
C LEU A 21 12.42 6.20 -10.04
N THR A 22 13.63 6.47 -10.53
CA THR A 22 14.48 5.56 -11.29
C THR A 22 14.66 4.19 -10.62
N CYS A 23 14.43 4.08 -9.31
CA CYS A 23 14.48 2.82 -8.57
C CYS A 23 13.35 1.84 -8.92
N THR A 24 12.20 2.29 -9.41
CA THR A 24 11.09 1.39 -9.76
C THR A 24 11.34 0.67 -11.10
N ALA A 25 12.21 1.19 -11.97
CA ALA A 25 12.58 0.52 -13.22
C ALA A 25 13.20 -0.87 -13.01
N ARG A 26 13.76 -1.15 -11.82
CA ARG A 26 14.24 -2.50 -11.45
C ARG A 26 13.11 -3.52 -11.28
N PHE A 27 11.88 -3.06 -11.04
CA PHE A 27 10.71 -3.91 -10.81
C PHE A 27 9.81 -4.05 -12.06
N SER A 28 10.07 -3.32 -13.15
CA SER A 28 9.34 -3.45 -14.41
C SER A 28 10.29 -3.48 -15.60
N SER A 29 10.13 -4.52 -16.43
CA SER A 29 10.84 -4.64 -17.71
C SER A 29 10.23 -3.77 -18.82
N ALA A 30 9.14 -3.05 -18.57
CA ALA A 30 8.40 -2.30 -19.57
C ALA A 30 8.70 -0.79 -19.49
N GLY A 31 8.97 -0.18 -20.64
CA GLY A 31 9.31 1.23 -20.78
C GLY A 31 8.22 2.21 -20.32
N SER A 32 8.42 3.50 -20.64
CA SER A 32 7.80 4.71 -20.07
C SER A 32 6.26 4.84 -20.10
N THR A 33 5.53 3.81 -20.54
CA THR A 33 4.06 3.73 -20.65
C THR A 33 3.43 2.60 -19.81
N HIS A 34 4.16 2.04 -18.84
CA HIS A 34 3.63 0.96 -18.01
C HIS A 34 2.69 1.46 -16.90
N THR A 35 1.43 1.03 -16.92
CA THR A 35 0.49 1.15 -15.79
C THR A 35 0.82 0.08 -14.76
N TRP A 36 1.33 0.49 -13.61
CA TRP A 36 1.68 -0.42 -12.53
C TRP A 36 0.43 -1.06 -11.93
N SER A 37 0.32 -2.38 -12.02
CA SER A 37 -0.64 -3.11 -11.19
C SER A 37 -0.21 -3.04 -9.73
N ILE A 38 -1.17 -3.15 -8.82
CA ILE A 38 -0.92 -3.30 -7.40
C ILE A 38 -0.01 -4.50 -7.09
N ASP A 39 -0.12 -5.58 -7.87
CA ASP A 39 0.74 -6.77 -7.74
C ASP A 39 2.21 -6.47 -8.08
N SER A 40 2.45 -5.53 -8.99
CA SER A 40 3.80 -5.10 -9.37
C SER A 40 4.40 -4.13 -8.34
N LEU A 41 3.55 -3.40 -7.62
CA LEU A 41 3.96 -2.45 -6.58
C LEU A 41 4.20 -3.11 -5.22
N LEU A 42 3.44 -4.18 -4.91
CA LEU A 42 3.49 -4.86 -3.61
C LEU A 42 4.89 -5.34 -3.20
N PRO A 43 5.73 -5.92 -4.08
CA PRO A 43 7.10 -6.30 -3.74
C PRO A 43 8.00 -5.11 -3.40
N ALA A 44 7.86 -4.01 -4.13
CA ALA A 44 8.59 -2.78 -3.86
C ALA A 44 8.17 -2.17 -2.52
N PHE A 45 6.86 -2.19 -2.22
CA PHE A 45 6.32 -1.77 -0.93
C PHE A 45 6.87 -2.62 0.22
N MET A 46 6.84 -3.95 0.09
CA MET A 46 7.43 -4.87 1.06
C MET A 46 8.92 -4.57 1.31
N PHE A 47 9.69 -4.37 0.24
CA PHE A 47 11.11 -4.03 0.35
C PHE A 47 11.33 -2.75 1.18
N VAL A 48 10.53 -1.71 0.93
CA VAL A 48 10.60 -0.45 1.68
C VAL A 48 10.23 -0.67 3.15
N VAL A 49 9.16 -1.40 3.45
CA VAL A 49 8.71 -1.68 4.83
C VAL A 49 9.76 -2.48 5.62
N VAL A 50 10.43 -3.44 4.99
CA VAL A 50 11.50 -4.21 5.63
C VAL A 50 12.72 -3.32 5.89
N ARG A 51 13.11 -2.50 4.91
CA ARG A 51 14.32 -1.67 5.00
C ARG A 51 14.16 -0.44 5.88
N SER A 52 12.95 0.03 6.12
CA SER A 52 12.67 1.15 7.02
C SER A 52 12.89 0.80 8.49
N GLN A 53 13.00 -0.49 8.85
CA GLN A 53 13.29 -0.95 10.20
C GLN A 53 12.37 -0.33 11.27
N LEU A 54 11.07 -0.21 10.94
CA LEU A 54 10.07 0.37 11.83
C LEU A 54 10.05 -0.40 13.17
N GLN A 55 10.45 0.29 14.23
CA GLN A 55 10.43 -0.27 15.57
C GLN A 55 8.98 -0.46 16.01
N HIS A 56 8.72 -1.58 16.67
CA HIS A 56 7.38 -1.93 17.17
C HIS A 56 6.27 -1.78 16.12
N LEU A 57 6.54 -2.17 14.87
CA LEU A 57 5.62 -2.00 13.73
C LEU A 57 4.15 -2.41 14.02
N GLY A 58 3.93 -3.49 14.79
CA GLY A 58 2.59 -3.90 15.19
C GLY A 58 1.84 -2.89 16.08
N ALA A 59 2.55 -2.17 16.96
CA ALA A 59 1.98 -1.11 17.78
C ALA A 59 1.63 0.12 16.93
N GLU A 60 2.52 0.53 16.03
CA GLU A 60 2.26 1.65 15.10
C GLU A 60 1.07 1.39 14.19
N ILE A 61 0.92 0.16 13.68
CA ILE A 61 -0.25 -0.25 12.89
C ILE A 61 -1.53 -0.12 13.72
N ARG A 62 -1.51 -0.54 14.99
CA ARG A 62 -2.67 -0.42 15.88
C ARG A 62 -3.01 1.04 16.17
N LEU A 63 -2.00 1.87 16.41
CA LEU A 63 -2.17 3.32 16.59
C LEU A 63 -2.89 3.93 15.39
N VAL A 64 -2.48 3.61 14.17
CA VAL A 64 -3.16 4.09 12.95
C VAL A 64 -4.60 3.57 12.85
N ALA A 65 -4.85 2.29 13.16
CA ALA A 65 -6.21 1.73 13.14
C ALA A 65 -7.17 2.43 14.11
N ASP A 66 -6.66 2.81 15.28
CA ASP A 66 -7.45 3.38 16.36
C ASP A 66 -7.68 4.89 16.17
N PHE A 67 -6.66 5.62 15.70
CA PHE A 67 -6.67 7.09 15.67
C PHE A 67 -6.83 7.72 14.28
N CYS A 68 -6.76 6.96 13.19
CA CYS A 68 -6.90 7.50 11.82
C CYS A 68 -8.19 7.00 11.14
N PRO A 69 -9.36 7.64 11.35
CA PRO A 69 -10.64 7.17 10.79
C PRO A 69 -10.66 7.10 9.25
N GLN A 70 -9.81 7.90 8.59
CA GLN A 70 -9.62 7.90 7.14
C GLN A 70 -9.25 6.53 6.55
N VAL A 71 -8.59 5.66 7.32
CA VAL A 71 -8.25 4.30 6.86
C VAL A 71 -9.46 3.38 6.73
N ARG A 72 -10.63 3.77 7.27
CA ARG A 72 -11.89 3.01 7.15
C ARG A 72 -12.80 3.52 6.03
N CYS A 73 -12.67 4.79 5.64
CA CYS A 73 -13.64 5.45 4.77
C CYS A 73 -13.12 5.79 3.38
N ASN A 74 -11.80 5.75 3.15
CA ASN A 74 -11.20 6.02 1.84
C ASN A 74 -10.62 4.73 1.26
N GLY A 75 -11.12 4.28 0.09
CA GLY A 75 -10.75 3.02 -0.53
C GLY A 75 -9.25 2.88 -0.80
N GLU A 76 -8.59 3.94 -1.28
CA GLU A 76 -7.15 3.90 -1.57
C GLU A 76 -6.31 3.81 -0.28
N ILE A 77 -6.63 4.65 0.72
CA ILE A 77 -5.92 4.64 2.00
C ILE A 77 -6.17 3.32 2.75
N ALA A 78 -7.41 2.82 2.73
CA ALA A 78 -7.77 1.53 3.31
C ALA A 78 -6.99 0.38 2.65
N LEU A 79 -6.83 0.43 1.33
CA LEU A 79 -6.06 -0.54 0.58
C LEU A 79 -4.55 -0.47 0.93
N MET A 80 -3.96 0.73 1.02
CA MET A 80 -2.57 0.89 1.46
C MET A 80 -2.35 0.41 2.90
N PHE A 81 -3.30 0.69 3.79
CA PHE A 81 -3.25 0.24 5.18
C PHE A 81 -3.36 -1.28 5.27
N THR A 82 -4.21 -1.91 4.45
CA THR A 82 -4.32 -3.37 4.35
C THR A 82 -3.02 -3.98 3.82
N MET A 83 -2.38 -3.38 2.81
CA MET A 83 -1.05 -3.82 2.34
C MET A 83 0.01 -3.76 3.44
N LEU A 84 -0.01 -2.70 4.28
CA LEU A 84 0.89 -2.59 5.43
C LEU A 84 0.64 -3.68 6.48
N GLN A 85 -0.62 -3.98 6.80
CA GLN A 85 -0.98 -5.08 7.71
C GLN A 85 -0.51 -6.44 7.17
N SER A 86 -0.73 -6.70 5.88
CA SER A 86 -0.26 -7.91 5.21
C SER A 86 1.27 -8.01 5.25
N ALA A 87 1.97 -6.89 5.01
CA ALA A 87 3.42 -6.82 5.11
C ALA A 87 3.93 -7.18 6.50
N TYR A 88 3.32 -6.64 7.55
CA TYR A 88 3.66 -7.00 8.92
C TYR A 88 3.49 -8.49 9.20
N ILE A 89 2.36 -9.09 8.79
CA ILE A 89 2.10 -10.52 8.96
C ILE A 89 3.16 -11.35 8.21
N GLN A 90 3.52 -10.97 6.99
CA GLN A 90 4.53 -11.66 6.20
C GLN A 90 5.91 -11.61 6.85
N ILE A 91 6.32 -10.44 7.36
CA ILE A 91 7.58 -10.28 8.08
C ILE A 91 7.60 -11.13 9.35
N CYS A 92 6.49 -11.18 10.09
CA CYS A 92 6.37 -12.04 11.27
C CYS A 92 6.47 -13.53 10.92
N LYS A 93 5.85 -13.97 9.82
CA LYS A 93 5.95 -15.36 9.34
C LYS A 93 7.37 -15.72 8.98
N GLU A 94 8.06 -14.87 8.22
CA GLU A 94 9.46 -15.12 7.80
C GLU A 94 10.40 -15.16 9.00
N ARG A 95 10.18 -14.32 10.02
CA ARG A 95 10.94 -14.38 11.28
C ARG A 95 10.66 -15.62 12.12
N SER A 96 9.48 -16.21 11.98
CA SER A 96 9.05 -17.40 12.72
C SER A 96 9.35 -18.69 11.98
N ASN A 97 9.83 -18.62 10.73
CA ASN A 97 10.27 -19.78 9.96
C ASN A 97 11.67 -20.19 10.46
N PRO A 98 11.84 -21.41 11.00
CA PRO A 98 13.11 -21.86 11.60
C PRO A 98 14.24 -22.05 10.58
#